data_AF-A0A7J7REY9-F1
#
_entry.id   AF-A0A7J7REY9-F1
#
_cell.length_a   1.000
_cell.length_b   1.000
_cell.length_c   1.000
_cell.angle_alpha   90.00
_cell.angle_beta   90.00
_cell.angle_gamma   90.00
#
_symmetry.space_group_name_H-M   'P 1'
#
loop_
_entity.id
_entity.type
_entity.pdbx_description
1 polymer ?
#
loop_
_entity_poly.entity_id
_entity_poly.type
_entity_poly.pdbx_seq_one_letter_code
_entity_poly.pdbx_strand_id
1 'polypeptide(L)'
;MDSQKKIAKINVGKSIALVENIPEGLNYSENAPFHLSLFQGWMNLLNMAKKSVDIVSSHWDLNHSHPSACQGQRLFEKLLQLTSQNIEIKLVSDVTADSKVLEALKLKGKAKVDMLLYHWYSVKIL
;
A
#
# COMPACT_ATOMS: atom_id res chain seq x y z
N MET A 1 -36.24 21.49 30.39
CA MET A 1 -36.18 20.19 29.67
C MET A 1 -34.79 20.08 29.08
N ASP A 2 -33.91 19.35 29.76
CA ASP A 2 -32.49 19.27 29.43
C ASP A 2 -32.25 17.98 28.61
N SER A 3 -31.88 18.14 27.35
CA SER A 3 -31.71 17.04 26.40
C SER A 3 -30.31 16.46 26.54
N GLN A 4 -30.16 15.38 27.31
CA GLN A 4 -28.89 14.67 27.44
C GLN A 4 -28.47 14.05 26.10
N LYS A 5 -27.41 14.58 25.48
CA LYS A 5 -26.72 13.95 24.35
C LYS A 5 -25.99 12.70 24.83
N LYS A 6 -26.51 11.53 24.46
CA LYS A 6 -25.90 10.23 24.74
C LYS A 6 -24.68 10.03 23.81
N ILE A 7 -23.48 10.09 24.37
CA ILE A 7 -22.24 9.84 23.62
C ILE A 7 -22.08 8.32 23.48
N ALA A 8 -22.24 7.81 22.25
CA ALA A 8 -21.96 6.41 21.95
C ALA A 8 -20.44 6.21 21.81
N LYS A 9 -19.86 5.35 22.64
CA LYS A 9 -18.49 4.85 22.45
C LYS A 9 -18.51 3.83 21.32
N ILE A 10 -17.94 4.19 20.16
CA ILE A 10 -17.73 3.27 19.06
C ILE A 10 -16.43 2.50 19.34
N ASN A 11 -16.54 1.21 19.66
CA ASN A 11 -15.38 0.32 19.68
C ASN A 11 -15.07 -0.11 18.25
N VAL A 12 -14.00 0.44 17.68
CA VAL A 12 -13.46 -0.03 16.40
C VAL A 12 -12.58 -1.25 16.69
N GLY A 13 -13.05 -2.45 16.37
CA GLY A 13 -12.21 -3.65 16.40
C GLY A 13 -11.09 -3.55 15.35
N LYS A 14 -9.89 -4.03 15.69
CA LYS A 14 -8.76 -4.13 14.75
C LYS A 14 -8.71 -5.55 14.18
N SER A 15 -8.66 -5.68 12.86
CA SER A 15 -8.43 -6.96 12.18
C SER A 15 -6.96 -7.07 11.75
N ILE A 16 -6.41 -8.27 11.87
CA ILE A 16 -5.05 -8.62 11.41
C ILE A 16 -5.20 -9.81 10.48
N ALA A 17 -4.50 -9.79 9.35
CA ALA A 17 -4.44 -10.90 8.40
C ALA A 17 -2.98 -11.22 8.08
N LEU A 18 -2.65 -12.52 8.04
CA LEU A 18 -1.38 -13.00 7.51
C LEU A 18 -1.46 -13.02 5.99
N VAL A 19 -0.43 -12.48 5.33
CA VAL A 19 -0.29 -12.46 3.88
C VAL A 19 1.12 -12.83 3.46
N GLU A 20 1.28 -13.44 2.29
CA GLU A 20 2.60 -13.75 1.72
C GLU A 20 2.61 -13.53 0.20
N ASN A 21 3.81 -13.50 -0.38
CA ASN A 21 3.96 -13.40 -1.82
C ASN A 21 3.61 -14.73 -2.50
N ILE A 22 2.57 -14.72 -3.35
CA ILE A 22 2.15 -15.90 -4.13
C ILE A 22 2.42 -15.61 -5.61
N PRO A 23 3.46 -16.20 -6.21
CA PRO A 23 3.76 -16.04 -7.63
C PRO A 23 2.62 -16.46 -8.56
N GLU A 24 2.40 -15.68 -9.60
CA GLU A 24 1.51 -16.05 -10.71
C GLU A 24 2.23 -17.04 -11.64
N GLY A 25 1.45 -17.93 -12.28
CA GLY A 25 1.98 -18.88 -13.27
C GLY A 25 2.60 -20.16 -12.71
N LEU A 26 2.53 -20.36 -11.39
CA LEU A 26 2.87 -21.64 -10.74
C LEU A 26 1.62 -22.47 -10.49
N ASN A 27 1.73 -23.79 -10.67
CA ASN A 27 0.69 -24.74 -10.34
C ASN A 27 0.87 -25.23 -8.89
N TYR A 28 -0.03 -24.83 -8.01
CA TYR A 28 -0.06 -25.30 -6.63
C TYR A 28 -0.91 -26.57 -6.51
N SER A 29 -0.51 -27.49 -5.63
CA SER A 29 -1.32 -28.68 -5.34
C SER A 29 -2.65 -28.29 -4.69
N GLU A 30 -3.70 -29.07 -4.90
CA GLU A 30 -5.02 -28.84 -4.27
C GLU A 30 -4.96 -28.82 -2.73
N ASN A 31 -3.97 -29.50 -2.14
CA ASN A 31 -3.77 -29.56 -0.69
C ASN A 31 -2.90 -28.41 -0.15
N ALA A 32 -2.47 -27.46 -0.99
CA ALA A 32 -1.65 -26.34 -0.54
C ALA A 32 -2.49 -25.39 0.35
N PRO A 33 -1.93 -24.87 1.45
CA PRO A 33 -2.65 -23.92 2.28
C PRO A 33 -2.91 -22.63 1.50
N PHE A 34 -4.18 -22.34 1.21
CA PHE A 34 -4.58 -21.11 0.54
C PHE A 34 -4.78 -20.00 1.57
N HIS A 35 -3.96 -18.96 1.49
CA HIS A 35 -4.06 -17.77 2.33
C HIS A 35 -4.15 -16.53 1.44
N LEU A 36 -4.51 -15.40 2.05
CA LEU A 36 -4.63 -14.14 1.32
C LEU A 36 -3.26 -13.74 0.77
N SER A 37 -3.15 -13.57 -0.55
CA SER A 37 -1.89 -13.10 -1.13
C SER A 37 -1.58 -11.68 -0.68
N LEU A 38 -0.30 -11.37 -0.59
CA LEU A 38 0.22 -10.04 -0.30
C LEU A 38 -0.37 -9.01 -1.26
N PHE A 39 -0.38 -9.30 -2.56
CA PHE A 39 -1.01 -8.46 -3.58
C PHE A 39 -2.48 -8.19 -3.26
N GLN A 40 -3.27 -9.22 -2.91
CA GLN A 40 -4.68 -9.04 -2.58
C GLN A 40 -4.87 -8.25 -1.28
N GLY A 41 -4.03 -8.49 -0.27
CA GLY A 41 -4.03 -7.71 0.97
C GLY A 41 -3.81 -6.22 0.72
N TRP A 42 -2.82 -5.88 -0.10
CA TRP A 42 -2.57 -4.52 -0.56
C TRP A 42 -3.77 -3.92 -1.30
N MET A 43 -4.31 -4.63 -2.30
CA MET A 43 -5.45 -4.14 -3.09
C MET A 43 -6.69 -3.89 -2.22
N ASN A 44 -6.94 -4.75 -1.23
CA ASN A 44 -8.04 -4.56 -0.29
C ASN A 44 -7.87 -3.26 0.51
N LEU A 45 -6.67 -3.01 1.06
CA LEU A 45 -6.38 -1.77 1.80
C LEU A 45 -6.53 -0.53 0.91
N LEU A 46 -5.97 -0.57 -0.30
CA LEU A 46 -6.03 0.54 -1.26
C LEU A 46 -7.46 0.82 -1.73
N ASN A 47 -8.29 -0.21 -1.88
CA ASN A 47 -9.71 -0.05 -2.24
C ASN A 47 -10.55 0.53 -1.09
N MET A 48 -10.11 0.36 0.16
CA MET A 48 -10.78 0.91 1.34
C MET A 48 -10.34 2.34 1.65
N ALA A 49 -9.25 2.83 1.06
CA ALA A 49 -8.72 4.16 1.31
C ALA A 49 -9.71 5.25 0.88
N LYS A 50 -9.99 6.20 1.78
CA LYS A 50 -10.91 7.32 1.54
C LYS A 50 -10.28 8.70 1.68
N LYS A 51 -9.11 8.79 2.31
CA LYS A 51 -8.48 10.07 2.68
C LYS A 51 -7.02 10.12 2.27
N SER A 52 -6.23 9.18 2.79
CA SER A 52 -4.82 9.06 2.48
C SER A 52 -4.36 7.61 2.41
N VAL A 53 -3.24 7.41 1.74
CA VAL A 53 -2.43 6.20 1.77
C VAL A 53 -1.00 6.62 2.05
N ASP A 54 -0.48 6.20 3.19
CA ASP A 54 0.88 6.49 3.62
C ASP A 54 1.68 5.18 3.60
N ILE A 55 2.73 5.11 2.80
CA ILE A 55 3.55 3.91 2.61
C ILE A 55 5.01 4.26 2.86
N VAL A 56 5.67 3.48 3.70
CA VAL A 56 7.10 3.58 3.96
C VAL A 56 7.76 2.33 3.39
N SER A 57 8.72 2.50 2.48
CA SER A 57 9.50 1.39 1.94
C SER A 57 10.91 1.83 1.61
N SER A 58 11.90 0.97 1.82
CA SER A 58 13.27 1.21 1.36
C SER A 58 13.44 0.97 -0.14
N HIS A 59 12.57 0.17 -0.76
CA HIS A 59 12.65 -0.21 -2.17
C HIS A 59 11.29 -0.06 -2.87
N TRP A 60 11.30 0.50 -4.08
CA TRP A 60 10.10 0.81 -4.86
C TRP A 60 10.13 0.14 -6.22
N ASP A 61 9.99 -1.18 -6.18
CA ASP A 61 10.05 -2.05 -7.35
C ASP A 61 8.63 -2.33 -7.87
N LEU A 62 7.94 -1.28 -8.34
CA LEU A 62 6.52 -1.36 -8.76
C LEU A 62 6.29 -1.21 -10.28
N ASN A 63 7.33 -0.93 -11.07
CA ASN A 63 7.20 -0.70 -12.52
C ASN A 63 8.26 -1.51 -13.28
N HIS A 64 7.91 -2.72 -13.73
CA HIS A 64 8.82 -3.55 -14.53
C HIS A 64 8.12 -4.06 -15.77
N SER A 65 8.86 -4.04 -16.87
CA SER A 65 8.45 -4.61 -18.16
C SER A 65 8.53 -6.16 -18.18
N HIS A 66 8.79 -6.81 -17.04
CA HIS A 66 8.93 -8.26 -16.96
C HIS A 66 7.55 -8.93 -16.84
N PRO A 67 7.29 -10.05 -17.55
CA PRO A 67 5.99 -10.74 -17.50
C PRO A 67 5.56 -11.20 -16.10
N SER A 68 6.50 -11.43 -15.18
CA SER A 68 6.21 -11.80 -13.79
C SER A 68 5.93 -10.60 -12.86
N ALA A 69 6.00 -9.37 -13.37
CA ALA A 69 5.83 -8.14 -12.58
C ALA A 69 4.41 -7.57 -12.62
N CYS A 70 3.44 -8.31 -13.17
CA CYS A 70 2.06 -7.83 -13.34
C CYS A 70 1.42 -7.33 -12.04
N GLN A 71 1.71 -7.97 -10.90
CA GLN A 71 1.18 -7.56 -9.60
C GLN A 71 1.73 -6.19 -9.16
N GLY A 72 3.03 -5.95 -9.32
CA GLY A 72 3.66 -4.66 -9.00
C GLY A 72 3.10 -3.54 -9.88
N GLN A 73 2.98 -3.80 -11.19
CA GLN A 73 2.43 -2.83 -12.15
C GLN A 73 0.97 -2.46 -11.83
N ARG A 74 0.12 -3.45 -11.52
CA ARG A 74 -1.28 -3.19 -11.12
C ARG A 74 -1.37 -2.39 -9.82
N LEU A 75 -0.46 -2.65 -8.87
CA LEU A 75 -0.33 -1.88 -7.64
C LEU A 75 0.01 -0.41 -7.93
N PHE A 76 0.97 -0.18 -8.82
CA PHE A 76 1.34 1.16 -9.27
C PHE A 76 0.18 1.89 -9.95
N GLU A 77 -0.52 1.23 -10.88
CA GLU A 77 -1.71 1.76 -11.54
C GLU A 77 -2.82 2.11 -10.55
N LYS A 78 -3.00 1.27 -9.52
CA LYS A 78 -3.96 1.55 -8.45
C LYS A 78 -3.58 2.81 -7.67
N LEU A 79 -2.31 2.96 -7.28
CA LEU A 79 -1.83 4.17 -6.60
C LEU A 79 -2.07 5.41 -7.46
N LEU A 80 -1.77 5.35 -8.76
CA LEU A 80 -2.07 6.42 -9.71
C LEU A 80 -3.58 6.72 -9.75
N GLN A 81 -4.43 5.70 -9.83
CA GLN A 81 -5.88 5.88 -9.81
C GLN A 81 -6.35 6.63 -8.55
N LEU A 82 -5.81 6.29 -7.38
CA LEU A 82 -6.18 6.95 -6.12
C LEU A 82 -5.78 8.43 -6.09
N THR A 83 -4.64 8.80 -6.67
CA THR A 83 -4.26 10.22 -6.81
C THR A 83 -5.31 11.01 -7.63
N SER A 84 -5.88 10.40 -8.67
CA SER A 84 -6.96 11.00 -9.45
C SER A 84 -8.26 11.16 -8.66
N GLN A 85 -8.48 10.37 -7.60
CA GLN A 85 -9.67 10.40 -6.74
C GLN A 85 -9.56 11.36 -5.54
N ASN A 86 -8.57 12.26 -5.52
CA ASN A 86 -8.30 13.17 -4.39
C ASN A 86 -7.92 12.46 -3.09
N ILE A 87 -7.39 11.24 -3.17
CA ILE A 87 -6.77 10.56 -2.02
C ILE A 87 -5.31 11.01 -1.97
N GLU A 88 -4.87 11.50 -0.80
CA GLU A 88 -3.48 11.92 -0.59
C GLU A 88 -2.57 10.68 -0.54
N ILE A 89 -1.52 10.65 -1.35
CA ILE A 89 -0.56 9.55 -1.34
C ILE A 89 0.75 10.09 -0.74
N LYS A 90 1.25 9.47 0.33
CA LYS A 90 2.57 9.78 0.89
C LYS A 90 3.46 8.56 0.81
N LEU A 91 4.60 8.71 0.17
CA LEU A 91 5.56 7.64 -0.01
C LEU A 91 6.84 8.05 0.69
N VAL A 92 7.30 7.27 1.65
CA VAL A 92 8.52 7.57 2.38
C VAL A 92 9.56 6.55 1.96
N SER A 93 10.74 7.05 1.56
CA SER A 93 11.80 6.21 0.99
C SER A 93 13.16 6.45 1.62
N ASP A 94 14.05 5.46 1.46
CA ASP A 94 15.47 5.60 1.79
C ASP A 94 16.17 6.60 0.84
N VAL A 95 17.25 7.22 1.32
CA VAL A 95 18.02 8.30 0.70
C VAL A 95 18.56 7.92 -0.69
N THR A 96 18.78 6.62 -0.93
CA THR A 96 19.36 6.08 -2.16
C THR A 96 18.31 5.62 -3.19
N ALA A 97 17.03 5.79 -2.89
CA ALA A 97 15.95 5.31 -3.76
C ALA A 97 15.74 6.21 -4.98
N ASP A 98 16.60 6.07 -5.97
CA ASP A 98 16.37 6.58 -7.31
C ASP A 98 15.36 5.66 -8.03
N SER A 99 14.06 5.95 -7.89
CA SER A 99 13.00 5.12 -8.47
C SER A 99 12.12 5.93 -9.43
N LYS A 100 12.08 5.48 -10.68
CA LYS A 100 11.15 5.97 -11.73
C LYS A 100 9.68 5.96 -11.28
N VAL A 101 9.33 5.06 -10.36
CA VAL A 101 7.99 4.95 -9.76
C VAL A 101 7.67 6.21 -8.94
N LEU A 102 8.61 6.65 -8.10
CA LEU A 102 8.44 7.83 -7.26
C LEU A 102 8.33 9.09 -8.11
N GLU A 103 9.15 9.21 -9.15
CA GLU A 103 9.07 10.32 -10.10
C GLU A 103 7.73 10.37 -10.84
N ALA A 104 7.24 9.23 -11.33
CA ALA A 104 5.94 9.16 -12.01
C ALA A 104 4.76 9.53 -11.07
N LEU A 105 4.83 9.18 -9.78
CA LEU A 105 3.82 9.56 -8.79
C LEU A 105 3.91 11.04 -8.41
N LYS A 106 5.12 11.60 -8.28
CA LYS A 106 5.35 13.04 -8.06
C LYS A 106 4.83 13.89 -9.21
N LEU A 107 5.09 13.48 -10.46
CA LEU A 107 4.66 14.22 -11.67
C LEU A 107 3.13 14.37 -11.78
N LYS A 108 2.35 13.52 -11.10
CA LYS A 108 0.88 13.63 -11.03
C LYS A 108 0.39 14.62 -9.95
N GLY A 109 1.29 15.30 -9.25
CA GLY A 109 1.01 16.50 -8.44
C GLY A 109 0.33 16.28 -7.09
N LYS A 110 0.14 15.03 -6.64
CA LYS A 110 -0.57 14.70 -5.39
C LYS A 110 0.13 13.67 -4.51
N ALA A 111 1.28 13.16 -4.93
CA ALA A 111 2.11 12.31 -4.10
C ALA A 111 3.21 13.15 -3.43
N LYS A 112 3.27 13.10 -2.09
CA LYS A 112 4.42 13.65 -1.35
C LYS A 112 5.41 12.52 -1.12
N VAL A 113 6.67 12.77 -1.46
CA VAL A 113 7.75 11.81 -1.20
C VAL A 113 8.65 12.38 -0.13
N ASP A 114 8.64 11.77 1.04
CA ASP A 114 9.46 12.16 2.17
C ASP A 114 10.65 11.20 2.35
N MET A 115 11.72 11.69 2.96
CA MET A 115 12.97 10.95 3.13
C MET A 115 13.06 10.36 4.54
N LEU A 116 13.49 9.10 4.65
CA LEU A 116 13.87 8.52 5.93
C LEU A 116 15.18 9.16 6.42
N LEU A 117 15.10 10.11 7.34
CA LEU A 117 16.26 10.53 8.14
C LEU A 117 16.50 9.48 9.22
N TYR A 118 17.75 9.06 9.40
CA TYR A 118 18.25 7.93 10.22
C TYR A 118 17.88 7.91 11.73
N HIS A 119 16.79 8.54 12.18
CA HIS A 119 16.36 8.56 13.58
C HIS A 119 15.14 7.66 13.90
N TRP A 120 14.60 6.91 12.95
CA TRP A 120 13.53 5.94 13.22
C TRP A 120 13.99 4.52 12.83
N TYR A 121 14.31 3.73 13.84
CA TYR A 121 14.56 2.30 13.68
C TYR A 121 13.24 1.57 13.38
N SER A 122 13.26 0.85 12.26
CA SER A 122 12.54 -0.39 11.97
C SER A 122 11.00 -0.38 11.89
N VAL A 123 10.48 -0.24 10.67
CA VAL A 123 9.53 -1.22 10.11
C VAL A 123 9.86 -1.40 8.62
N LYS A 124 10.51 -2.51 8.27
CA LYS A 124 10.61 -2.97 6.87
C LYS A 124 9.30 -3.71 6.57
N ILE A 125 8.43 -3.12 5.75
CA ILE A 125 7.39 -3.89 5.06
C ILE A 125 7.98 -4.23 3.69
N LEU A 126 8.59 -5.41 3.64
CA LEU A 126 9.20 -6.09 2.49
C LEU A 126 10.43 -5.41 1.86
#